data_AF-C5KTZ1-F1
#
_entry.id   AF-C5KTZ1-F1
#
_cell.length_a   1.000
_cell.length_b   1.000
_cell.length_c   1.000
_cell.angle_alpha   90.00
_cell.angle_beta   90.00
_cell.angle_gamma   90.00
#
_symmetry.space_group_name_H-M   'P 1'
#
loop_
_entity.id
_entity.type
_entity.pdbx_description
1 polymer ?
#
loop_
_entity_poly.entity_id
_entity_poly.type
_entity_poly.pdbx_seq_one_letter_code
_entity_poly.pdbx_strand_id
1 'polypeptide(L)'
;MLEKTIIKIGSLLALGFGEAGAEIIGKNMQAAERSAGVNAMIPGKKVDAVFGFCDIRNFTDATEVLNDKVMVFVNQIGKIVHGIVDEFHGAANKNIGDAFLVRKLVVVAEETFAVQLVWRLPEDDAELRKKMCDMAVMSFVKVVAAVNKSPVLYEYREHPGLRTRLENYRVRMGFGMHCGWAIEGAIGSEFKIDASYLSPNVNLAGSLEAATKEYGVCMLFSGAVVESCNESVQE
;
A
#
# COMPACT_ATOMS: atom_id res chain seq x y z
N MET A 1 -28.91 4.00 -20.65
CA MET A 1 -27.56 4.05 -21.25
C MET A 1 -26.62 4.91 -20.41
N LEU A 2 -27.00 6.15 -20.09
CA LEU A 2 -26.24 7.07 -19.22
C LEU A 2 -25.90 6.50 -17.84
N GLU A 3 -26.87 5.92 -17.14
CA GLU A 3 -26.67 5.32 -15.81
C GLU A 3 -25.57 4.25 -15.81
N LYS A 4 -25.61 3.31 -16.78
CA LYS A 4 -24.57 2.28 -16.94
C LYS A 4 -23.19 2.89 -17.22
N THR A 5 -23.12 4.01 -17.93
CA THR A 5 -21.87 4.72 -18.21
C THR A 5 -21.34 5.40 -16.94
N ILE A 6 -22.20 6.06 -16.17
CA ILE A 6 -21.84 6.72 -14.91
C ILE A 6 -21.33 5.69 -13.90
N ILE A 7 -22.02 4.55 -13.77
CA ILE A 7 -21.58 3.45 -12.90
C ILE A 7 -20.20 2.96 -13.33
N LYS A 8 -19.97 2.72 -14.63
CA LYS A 8 -18.65 2.27 -15.13
C LYS A 8 -17.54 3.28 -14.85
N ILE A 9 -17.78 4.58 -15.04
CA ILE A 9 -16.80 5.63 -14.76
C ILE A 9 -16.50 5.68 -13.26
N GLY A 10 -17.53 5.62 -12.41
CA GLY A 10 -17.37 5.58 -10.96
C GLY A 10 -16.58 4.35 -10.50
N SER A 11 -16.89 3.18 -11.03
CA SER A 11 -16.15 1.95 -10.72
C SER A 11 -14.68 2.01 -11.16
N LEU A 12 -14.40 2.58 -12.34
CA LEU A 12 -13.01 2.76 -12.80
C LEU A 12 -12.23 3.75 -11.94
N LEU A 13 -12.87 4.84 -11.48
CA LEU A 13 -12.26 5.78 -10.55
C LEU A 13 -11.95 5.13 -9.20
N ALA A 14 -12.89 4.35 -8.67
CA ALA A 14 -12.69 3.60 -7.42
C ALA A 14 -11.55 2.58 -7.53
N LEU A 15 -11.44 1.87 -8.66
CA LEU A 15 -10.34 0.94 -8.92
C LEU A 15 -8.99 1.68 -9.10
N GLY A 16 -8.99 2.84 -9.77
CA GLY A 16 -7.77 3.58 -10.08
C GLY A 16 -7.14 4.28 -8.88
N PHE A 17 -7.96 4.80 -7.96
CA PHE A 17 -7.49 5.50 -6.76
C PHE A 17 -7.53 4.67 -5.47
N GLY A 18 -8.08 3.45 -5.53
CA GLY A 18 -8.45 2.69 -4.34
C GLY A 18 -9.61 3.34 -3.58
N GLU A 19 -10.16 2.64 -2.58
CA GLU A 19 -11.30 3.12 -1.80
C GLU A 19 -10.99 4.45 -1.08
N ALA A 20 -9.86 4.49 -0.36
CA ALA A 20 -9.44 5.69 0.35
C ALA A 20 -9.14 6.88 -0.59
N GLY A 21 -8.55 6.63 -1.75
CA GLY A 21 -8.24 7.68 -2.71
C GLY A 21 -9.48 8.17 -3.46
N ALA A 22 -10.44 7.29 -3.75
CA ALA A 22 -11.71 7.67 -4.38
C ALA A 22 -12.50 8.66 -3.52
N GLU A 23 -12.50 8.50 -2.19
CA GLU A 23 -13.14 9.45 -1.29
C GLU A 23 -12.45 10.83 -1.32
N ILE A 24 -11.11 10.85 -1.32
CA ILE A 24 -10.32 12.08 -1.40
C ILE A 24 -10.63 12.81 -2.71
N ILE A 25 -10.49 12.13 -3.85
CA ILE A 25 -10.74 12.74 -5.17
C ILE A 25 -12.21 13.14 -5.32
N GLY A 26 -13.15 12.36 -4.76
CA GLY A 26 -14.57 12.69 -4.75
C GLY A 26 -14.87 14.04 -4.09
N LYS A 27 -14.23 14.35 -2.94
CA LYS A 27 -14.32 15.67 -2.29
C LYS A 27 -13.77 16.77 -3.19
N ASN A 28 -12.64 16.52 -3.86
CA ASN A 28 -12.04 17.48 -4.78
C ASN A 28 -12.85 17.74 -6.05
N MET A 29 -13.66 16.78 -6.49
CA MET A 29 -14.61 16.95 -7.59
C MET A 29 -15.85 17.76 -7.17
N GLN A 30 -16.37 17.56 -5.96
CA GLN A 30 -17.56 18.28 -5.47
C GLN A 30 -17.31 19.78 -5.30
N ALA A 31 -16.11 20.16 -4.85
CA ALA A 31 -15.75 21.57 -4.66
C ALA A 31 -15.40 22.30 -5.97
N ALA A 32 -15.35 21.60 -7.11
CA ALA A 32 -15.21 22.22 -8.42
C ALA A 32 -16.59 22.70 -8.92
N GLU A 33 -17.17 23.68 -8.23
CA GLU A 33 -18.57 24.13 -8.38
C GLU A 33 -19.00 24.56 -9.80
N ARG A 34 -18.08 24.68 -10.77
CA ARG A 34 -18.37 25.13 -12.15
C ARG A 34 -17.62 24.41 -13.28
N SER A 35 -16.91 23.33 -13.02
CA SER A 35 -16.18 22.60 -14.07
C SER A 35 -16.20 21.10 -13.83
N ALA A 36 -16.21 20.30 -14.90
CA ALA A 36 -16.00 18.85 -14.84
C ALA A 36 -14.57 18.44 -14.41
N GLY A 37 -13.80 19.38 -13.85
CA GLY A 37 -12.41 19.20 -13.42
C GLY A 37 -12.31 18.89 -11.92
N VAL A 38 -11.12 18.48 -11.50
CA VAL A 38 -10.81 18.24 -10.09
C VAL A 38 -10.08 19.45 -9.52
N ASN A 39 -10.54 20.00 -8.38
CA ASN A 39 -9.85 21.11 -7.73
C ASN A 39 -8.76 20.58 -6.80
N ALA A 40 -7.51 20.50 -7.27
CA ALA A 40 -6.38 20.05 -6.46
C ALA A 40 -5.92 21.06 -5.38
N MET A 41 -6.45 22.29 -5.39
CA MET A 41 -6.04 23.35 -4.46
C MET A 41 -6.81 23.34 -3.13
N ILE A 42 -7.62 22.30 -2.89
CA ILE A 42 -8.32 22.13 -1.62
C ILE A 42 -7.31 21.74 -0.54
N PRO A 43 -7.30 22.43 0.62
CA PRO A 43 -6.47 22.04 1.75
C PRO A 43 -6.75 20.59 2.18
N GLY A 44 -5.68 19.82 2.40
CA GLY A 44 -5.81 18.47 2.92
C GLY A 44 -6.34 18.42 4.34
N LYS A 45 -6.91 17.29 4.73
CA LYS A 45 -7.43 17.04 6.08
C LYS A 45 -6.37 16.31 6.91
N LYS A 46 -6.16 16.74 8.16
CA LYS A 46 -5.37 15.94 9.10
C LYS A 46 -6.17 14.72 9.55
N VAL A 47 -5.56 13.55 9.47
CA VAL A 47 -6.14 12.27 9.91
C VAL A 47 -5.12 11.47 10.69
N ASP A 48 -5.56 10.70 11.67
CA ASP A 48 -4.75 9.68 12.33
C ASP A 48 -4.98 8.33 11.65
N ALA A 49 -3.89 7.61 11.37
CA ALA A 49 -3.97 6.33 10.66
C ALA A 49 -2.81 5.40 11.02
N VAL A 50 -2.99 4.12 10.72
CA VAL A 50 -1.90 3.14 10.63
C VAL A 50 -1.44 3.10 9.17
N PHE A 51 -0.14 3.32 8.96
CA PHE A 51 0.52 3.27 7.67
C PHE A 51 1.35 1.99 7.57
N GLY A 52 1.04 1.20 6.56
CA GLY A 52 1.78 0.01 6.18
C GLY A 52 2.53 0.22 4.87
N PHE A 53 3.73 -0.32 4.77
CA PHE A 53 4.48 -0.48 3.52
C PHE A 53 4.84 -1.94 3.34
N CYS A 54 4.77 -2.44 2.11
CA CYS A 54 5.30 -3.75 1.79
C CYS A 54 6.07 -3.74 0.48
N ASP A 55 7.12 -4.56 0.38
CA ASP A 55 8.05 -4.66 -0.75
C ASP A 55 8.27 -6.11 -1.17
N ILE A 56 8.48 -6.35 -2.47
CA ILE A 56 8.82 -7.68 -2.99
C ILE A 56 10.34 -7.87 -2.92
N ARG A 57 10.79 -8.95 -2.25
CA ARG A 57 12.23 -9.25 -2.16
C ARG A 57 12.82 -9.70 -3.47
N ASN A 58 14.03 -9.23 -3.76
CA ASN A 58 14.74 -9.49 -5.01
C ASN A 58 13.89 -9.09 -6.23
N PHE A 59 13.15 -7.99 -6.12
CA PHE A 59 12.26 -7.53 -7.20
C PHE A 59 13.01 -7.32 -8.51
N THR A 60 14.09 -6.54 -8.50
CA THR A 60 14.91 -6.25 -9.69
C THR A 60 15.41 -7.53 -10.38
N ASP A 61 16.01 -8.46 -9.62
CA ASP A 61 16.49 -9.73 -10.18
C ASP A 61 15.33 -10.57 -10.76
N ALA A 62 14.16 -10.55 -10.11
CA ALA A 62 13.00 -11.30 -10.57
C ALA A 62 12.39 -10.67 -11.83
N THR A 63 12.34 -9.34 -11.92
CA THR A 63 11.75 -8.64 -13.08
C THR A 63 12.63 -8.70 -14.31
N GLU A 64 13.95 -8.63 -14.16
CA GLU A 64 14.92 -8.88 -15.24
C GLU A 64 14.72 -10.26 -15.90
N VAL A 65 14.39 -11.27 -15.10
CA VAL A 65 14.13 -12.62 -15.60
C VAL A 65 12.74 -12.74 -16.22
N LEU A 66 11.72 -12.16 -15.57
CA LEU A 66 10.32 -12.30 -15.97
C LEU A 66 9.95 -11.46 -17.20
N ASN A 67 10.68 -10.38 -17.49
CA ASN A 67 10.51 -9.53 -18.67
C ASN A 67 9.04 -9.07 -18.88
N ASP A 68 8.37 -9.55 -19.92
CA ASP A 68 6.99 -9.20 -20.26
C ASP A 68 5.96 -9.69 -19.23
N LYS A 69 6.33 -10.67 -18.38
CA LYS A 69 5.46 -11.24 -17.34
C LYS A 69 5.47 -10.47 -16.03
N VAL A 70 6.26 -9.40 -15.89
CA VAL A 70 6.35 -8.60 -14.65
C VAL A 70 4.99 -8.09 -14.21
N MET A 71 4.16 -7.61 -15.15
CA MET A 71 2.83 -7.11 -14.81
C MET A 71 1.92 -8.21 -14.24
N VAL A 72 1.99 -9.43 -14.78
CA VAL A 72 1.21 -10.56 -14.26
C VAL A 72 1.68 -10.94 -12.86
N PHE A 73 3.00 -10.99 -12.66
CA PHE A 73 3.63 -11.30 -11.37
C PHE A 73 3.21 -10.30 -10.28
N VAL A 74 3.34 -9.00 -10.54
CA VAL A 74 2.97 -7.95 -9.60
C VAL A 74 1.47 -7.96 -9.32
N ASN A 75 0.62 -8.15 -10.35
CA ASN A 75 -0.83 -8.19 -10.17
C ASN A 75 -1.31 -9.42 -9.37
N GLN A 76 -0.63 -10.56 -9.49
CA GLN A 76 -0.94 -11.75 -8.68
C GLN A 76 -0.61 -11.55 -7.20
N ILE A 77 0.51 -10.89 -6.90
CA ILE A 77 0.88 -10.50 -5.53
C ILE A 77 -0.07 -9.43 -5.01
N GLY A 78 -0.30 -8.38 -5.81
CA GLY A 78 -1.21 -7.27 -5.50
C GLY A 78 -2.61 -7.77 -5.16
N LYS A 79 -3.16 -8.74 -5.92
CA LYS A 79 -4.45 -9.35 -5.61
C LYS A 79 -4.52 -9.96 -4.21
N ILE A 80 -3.45 -10.61 -3.74
CA ILE A 80 -3.38 -11.19 -2.40
C ILE A 80 -3.28 -10.08 -1.36
N VAL A 81 -2.36 -9.13 -1.55
CA VAL A 81 -2.11 -8.04 -0.61
C VAL A 81 -3.34 -7.15 -0.47
N HIS A 82 -3.85 -6.61 -1.59
CA HIS A 82 -5.01 -5.72 -1.62
C HIS A 82 -6.25 -6.43 -1.08
N GLY A 83 -6.49 -7.68 -1.49
CA GLY A 83 -7.68 -8.42 -1.05
C GLY A 83 -7.70 -8.69 0.46
N ILE A 84 -6.56 -9.04 1.05
CA ILE A 84 -6.48 -9.27 2.50
C ILE A 84 -6.51 -7.94 3.25
N VAL A 85 -5.85 -6.90 2.77
CA VAL A 85 -5.90 -5.58 3.44
C VAL A 85 -7.33 -5.05 3.49
N ASP A 86 -8.07 -5.18 2.38
CA ASP A 86 -9.50 -4.83 2.28
C ASP A 86 -10.36 -5.65 3.26
N GLU A 87 -10.14 -6.97 3.34
CA GLU A 87 -10.82 -7.85 4.30
C GLU A 87 -10.62 -7.42 5.76
N PHE A 88 -9.49 -6.78 6.07
CA PHE A 88 -9.13 -6.27 7.40
C PHE A 88 -9.34 -4.75 7.53
N HIS A 89 -10.26 -4.16 6.74
CA HIS A 89 -10.66 -2.75 6.81
C HIS A 89 -9.54 -1.73 6.55
N GLY A 90 -8.52 -2.13 5.81
CA GLY A 90 -7.49 -1.24 5.29
C GLY A 90 -7.72 -0.93 3.82
N ALA A 91 -7.05 0.11 3.32
CA ALA A 91 -7.10 0.48 1.92
C ALA A 91 -5.70 0.48 1.31
N ALA A 92 -5.59 -0.06 0.09
CA ALA A 92 -4.41 0.17 -0.74
C ALA A 92 -4.48 1.58 -1.34
N ASN A 93 -3.45 2.39 -1.10
CA ASN A 93 -3.41 3.78 -1.55
C ASN A 93 -2.59 3.95 -2.84
N LYS A 94 -1.31 3.50 -2.83
CA LYS A 94 -0.41 3.65 -3.97
C LYS A 94 0.40 2.38 -4.18
N ASN A 95 0.48 1.96 -5.44
CA ASN A 95 1.49 1.04 -5.92
C ASN A 95 2.68 1.89 -6.39
N ILE A 96 3.78 1.82 -5.65
CA ILE A 96 5.00 2.60 -5.87
C ILE A 96 5.99 1.66 -6.55
N GLY A 97 6.47 2.01 -7.74
CA GLY A 97 7.33 1.21 -8.60
C GLY A 97 7.65 1.99 -9.88
N ASP A 98 8.48 1.43 -10.75
CA ASP A 98 9.40 2.16 -11.62
C ASP A 98 8.84 3.44 -12.28
N ALA A 99 9.15 4.53 -11.58
CA ALA A 99 9.18 5.96 -11.95
C ALA A 99 7.85 6.70 -12.19
N PHE A 100 7.25 7.21 -11.11
CA PHE A 100 6.81 8.62 -11.03
C PHE A 100 6.85 9.13 -9.57
N LEU A 101 8.05 9.30 -9.01
CA LEU A 101 8.28 10.07 -7.80
C LEU A 101 9.52 10.94 -7.98
N VAL A 102 9.34 12.16 -8.50
CA VAL A 102 10.37 13.20 -8.41
C VAL A 102 10.38 13.72 -6.96
N ARG A 103 10.97 12.95 -6.05
CA ARG A 103 11.58 13.49 -4.84
C ARG A 103 12.68 12.55 -4.32
N LYS A 104 13.88 12.81 -4.79
CA LYS A 104 15.15 12.33 -4.24
C LYS A 104 15.34 12.97 -2.87
N LEU A 105 14.69 12.46 -1.83
CA LEU A 105 15.01 12.78 -0.43
C LEU A 105 14.76 11.61 0.53
N VAL A 106 14.95 10.38 0.06
CA VAL A 106 15.49 9.26 0.86
C VAL A 106 16.33 8.48 -0.15
N VAL A 107 17.60 8.22 0.18
CA VAL A 107 18.41 7.26 -0.58
C VAL A 107 17.85 5.88 -0.26
N VAL A 108 16.79 5.47 -0.95
CA VAL A 108 16.50 4.04 -1.11
C VAL A 108 17.13 3.69 -2.44
N ALA A 109 18.35 3.17 -2.36
CA ALA A 109 18.98 2.52 -3.49
C ALA A 109 18.24 1.20 -3.71
N GLU A 110 17.37 1.17 -4.72
CA GLU A 110 16.94 0.03 -5.55
C GLU A 110 15.59 0.38 -6.20
N GLU A 111 15.43 0.02 -7.47
CA GLU A 111 14.16 0.06 -8.19
C GLU A 111 13.24 -1.01 -7.58
N THR A 112 12.43 -0.61 -6.59
CA THR A 112 11.58 -1.54 -5.82
C THR A 112 10.09 -1.25 -5.99
N PHE A 113 9.29 -2.32 -5.94
CA PHE A 113 7.84 -2.25 -5.89
C PHE A 113 7.37 -2.23 -4.43
N ALA A 114 6.85 -1.09 -3.98
CA ALA A 114 6.27 -0.91 -2.67
C ALA A 114 4.77 -0.61 -2.73
N VAL A 115 3.96 -1.15 -1.81
CA VAL A 115 2.55 -0.77 -1.67
C VAL A 115 2.35 0.00 -0.37
N GLN A 116 1.76 1.19 -0.47
CA GLN A 116 1.30 1.93 0.71
C GLN A 116 -0.11 1.50 1.10
N LEU A 117 -0.28 1.07 2.34
CA LEU A 117 -1.51 0.58 2.95
C LEU A 117 -1.91 1.51 4.09
N VAL A 118 -3.20 1.77 4.25
CA VAL A 118 -3.71 2.76 5.23
C VAL A 118 -4.95 2.24 5.94
N TRP A 119 -4.95 2.32 7.27
CA TRP A 119 -6.14 2.15 8.12
C TRP A 119 -6.42 3.47 8.83
N ARG A 120 -7.50 4.17 8.46
CA ARG A 120 -7.87 5.42 9.13
C ARG A 120 -8.42 5.11 10.52
N LEU A 121 -7.94 5.82 11.52
CA LEU A 121 -8.36 5.64 12.90
C LEU A 121 -9.50 6.61 13.24
N PRO A 122 -10.58 6.15 13.91
CA PRO A 122 -11.67 7.04 14.34
C PRO A 122 -11.18 7.97 15.44
N GLU A 123 -11.60 9.25 15.40
CA GLU A 123 -11.18 10.27 16.38
C GLU A 123 -11.79 10.03 17.77
N ASP A 124 -13.04 9.55 17.83
CA ASP A 124 -13.86 9.51 19.05
C ASP A 124 -14.04 8.11 19.69
N ASP A 125 -13.44 7.05 19.14
CA ASP A 125 -13.64 5.67 19.62
C ASP A 125 -12.30 4.95 19.88
N ALA A 126 -11.85 5.00 21.13
CA ALA A 126 -10.59 4.38 21.55
C ALA A 126 -10.57 2.85 21.42
N GLU A 127 -11.72 2.18 21.58
CA GLU A 127 -11.81 0.72 21.48
C GLU A 127 -11.72 0.29 20.01
N LEU A 128 -12.44 0.99 19.14
CA LEU A 128 -12.38 0.77 17.69
C LEU A 128 -10.99 1.08 17.15
N ARG A 129 -10.31 2.13 17.64
CA ARG A 129 -8.91 2.42 17.28
C ARG A 129 -7.98 1.23 17.53
N LYS A 130 -8.07 0.62 18.72
CA LYS A 130 -7.25 -0.56 19.06
C LYS A 130 -7.57 -1.74 18.15
N LYS A 131 -8.86 -2.02 17.93
CA LYS A 131 -9.30 -3.09 17.00
C LYS A 131 -8.77 -2.86 15.58
N MET A 132 -8.73 -1.61 15.10
CA MET A 132 -8.18 -1.30 13.78
C MET A 132 -6.67 -1.52 13.71
N CYS A 133 -5.92 -1.19 14.77
CA CYS A 133 -4.50 -1.52 14.86
C CYS A 133 -4.27 -3.04 14.86
N ASP A 134 -5.05 -3.80 15.63
CA ASP A 134 -4.97 -5.26 15.65
C ASP A 134 -5.26 -5.85 14.27
N MET A 135 -6.29 -5.35 13.58
CA MET A 135 -6.63 -5.79 12.23
C MET A 135 -5.50 -5.46 11.24
N ALA A 136 -4.85 -4.31 11.36
CA ALA A 136 -3.70 -3.96 10.54
C ALA A 136 -2.54 -4.95 10.73
N VAL A 137 -2.18 -5.28 11.98
CA VAL A 137 -1.16 -6.30 12.29
C VAL A 137 -1.56 -7.67 11.73
N MET A 138 -2.80 -8.10 11.99
CA MET A 138 -3.30 -9.39 11.52
C MET A 138 -3.33 -9.50 10.00
N SER A 139 -3.62 -8.40 9.30
CA SER A 139 -3.58 -8.36 7.84
C SER A 139 -2.19 -8.73 7.31
N PHE A 140 -1.11 -8.21 7.90
CA PHE A 140 0.25 -8.50 7.47
C PHE A 140 0.62 -9.97 7.70
N VAL A 141 0.27 -10.51 8.86
CA VAL A 141 0.45 -11.93 9.17
C VAL A 141 -0.29 -12.80 8.15
N LYS A 142 -1.54 -12.43 7.83
CA LYS A 142 -2.38 -13.15 6.88
C LYS A 142 -1.83 -13.06 5.44
N VAL A 143 -1.34 -11.90 5.02
CA VAL A 143 -0.68 -11.71 3.72
C VAL A 143 0.57 -12.59 3.63
N VAL A 144 1.45 -12.56 4.62
CA VAL A 144 2.66 -13.40 4.64
C VAL A 144 2.28 -14.89 4.51
N ALA A 145 1.27 -15.34 5.26
CA ALA A 145 0.79 -16.71 5.18
C ALA A 145 0.20 -17.05 3.80
N ALA A 146 -0.58 -16.15 3.21
CA ALA A 146 -1.21 -16.34 1.91
C ALA A 146 -0.20 -16.35 0.76
N VAL A 147 0.78 -15.44 0.77
CA VAL A 147 1.87 -15.41 -0.21
C VAL A 147 2.65 -16.72 -0.20
N ASN A 148 3.01 -17.22 1.00
CA ASN A 148 3.76 -18.47 1.14
C ASN A 148 2.96 -19.73 0.75
N LYS A 149 1.62 -19.70 0.86
CA LYS A 149 0.73 -20.84 0.57
C LYS A 149 0.11 -20.78 -0.83
N SER A 150 0.27 -19.68 -1.55
CA SER A 150 -0.37 -19.46 -2.84
C SER A 150 0.16 -20.45 -3.89
N PRO A 151 -0.70 -21.30 -4.48
CA PRO A 151 -0.28 -22.20 -5.56
C PRO A 151 0.22 -21.43 -6.78
N VAL A 152 -0.38 -20.27 -7.06
CA VAL A 152 0.02 -19.40 -8.18
C VAL A 152 1.43 -18.86 -7.97
N LEU A 153 1.77 -18.45 -6.74
CA LEU A 153 3.12 -17.93 -6.47
C LEU A 153 4.17 -19.05 -6.38
N TYR A 154 3.74 -20.29 -6.10
CA TYR A 154 4.61 -21.46 -6.13
C TYR A 154 5.18 -21.73 -7.52
N GLU A 155 4.46 -21.40 -8.60
CA GLU A 155 4.95 -21.58 -9.97
C GLU A 155 6.25 -20.81 -10.24
N TYR A 156 6.45 -19.64 -9.61
CA TYR A 156 7.68 -18.85 -9.75
C TYR A 156 8.89 -19.49 -9.07
N ARG A 157 8.68 -20.35 -8.08
CA ARG A 157 9.76 -21.13 -7.45
C ARG A 157 10.34 -22.16 -8.41
N GLU A 158 9.50 -22.72 -9.27
CA GLU A 158 9.88 -23.73 -10.26
C GLU A 158 10.31 -23.11 -11.60
N HIS A 159 10.22 -21.79 -11.75
CA HIS A 159 10.57 -21.12 -12.99
C HIS A 159 12.08 -21.27 -13.29
N PRO A 160 12.47 -21.84 -14.45
CA PRO A 160 13.86 -22.18 -14.73
C PRO A 160 14.78 -20.97 -14.71
N GLY A 161 14.34 -19.83 -15.29
CA GLY A 161 15.14 -18.60 -15.28
C GLY A 161 15.35 -18.02 -13.87
N LEU A 162 14.35 -18.15 -12.99
CA LEU A 162 14.46 -17.62 -11.62
C LEU A 162 15.37 -18.53 -10.79
N ARG A 163 15.28 -19.86 -10.97
CA ARG A 163 16.18 -20.83 -10.33
C ARG A 163 17.64 -20.66 -10.74
N THR A 164 17.90 -20.26 -11.99
CA THR A 164 19.27 -20.01 -12.47
C THR A 164 19.85 -18.70 -11.92
N ARG A 165 19.04 -17.63 -11.84
CA ARG A 165 19.50 -16.31 -11.36
C ARG A 165 19.55 -16.21 -9.84
N LEU A 166 18.62 -16.85 -9.15
CA LEU A 166 18.40 -16.78 -7.71
C LEU A 166 18.27 -18.20 -7.13
N GLU A 167 19.27 -18.63 -6.38
CA GLU A 167 19.26 -19.94 -5.75
C GLU A 167 18.11 -20.05 -4.74
N ASN A 168 17.33 -21.15 -4.81
CA ASN A 168 16.17 -21.39 -3.94
C ASN A 168 15.16 -20.23 -3.90
N TYR A 169 14.95 -19.55 -5.03
CA TYR A 169 14.02 -18.44 -5.12
C TYR A 169 12.62 -18.82 -4.65
N ARG A 170 12.05 -17.95 -3.82
CA ARG A 170 10.63 -17.95 -3.45
C ARG A 170 10.19 -16.50 -3.31
N VAL A 171 8.94 -16.23 -3.66
CA VAL A 171 8.35 -14.91 -3.46
C VAL A 171 8.31 -14.62 -1.96
N ARG A 172 9.05 -13.61 -1.54
CA ARG A 172 9.05 -13.09 -0.16
C ARG A 172 8.70 -11.62 -0.20
N MET A 173 8.12 -11.14 0.90
CA MET A 173 7.80 -9.73 1.06
C MET A 173 8.36 -9.20 2.38
N GLY A 174 8.82 -7.95 2.35
CA GLY A 174 9.11 -7.15 3.53
C GLY A 174 7.91 -6.29 3.89
N PHE A 175 7.73 -6.00 5.17
CA PHE A 175 6.60 -5.23 5.69
C PHE A 175 7.03 -4.29 6.81
N GLY A 176 6.70 -3.01 6.69
CA GLY A 176 6.91 -1.98 7.70
C GLY A 176 5.58 -1.36 8.13
N MET A 177 5.39 -1.13 9.43
CA MET A 177 4.17 -0.48 9.91
C MET A 177 4.43 0.55 11.01
N HIS A 178 3.75 1.69 10.91
CA HIS A 178 3.78 2.75 11.90
C HIS A 178 2.41 3.42 12.02
N CYS A 179 2.06 3.94 13.20
CA CYS A 179 0.83 4.69 13.43
C CYS A 179 1.14 6.16 13.75
N GLY A 180 0.32 7.06 13.22
CA GLY A 180 0.45 8.49 13.49
C GLY A 180 -0.44 9.34 12.59
N TRP A 181 -0.28 10.65 12.70
CA TRP A 181 -1.04 11.60 11.88
C TRP A 181 -0.46 11.70 10.46
N ALA A 182 -1.33 11.99 9.47
CA ALA A 182 -0.95 12.50 8.16
C ALA A 182 -1.94 13.55 7.65
N ILE A 183 -1.50 14.35 6.69
CA ILE A 183 -2.41 15.18 5.89
C ILE A 183 -2.83 14.36 4.67
N GLU A 184 -4.11 14.01 4.61
CA GLU A 184 -4.71 13.38 3.44
C GLU A 184 -5.25 14.43 2.47
N GLY A 185 -5.03 14.23 1.18
CA GLY A 185 -5.50 15.16 0.15
C GLY A 185 -5.06 14.77 -1.24
N ALA A 186 -5.56 15.51 -2.23
CA ALA A 186 -5.13 15.34 -3.61
C ALA A 186 -3.81 16.09 -3.85
N ILE A 187 -2.87 15.45 -4.53
CA ILE A 187 -1.62 16.06 -4.98
C ILE A 187 -1.55 15.96 -6.49
N GLY A 188 -1.16 17.05 -7.15
CA GLY A 188 -0.89 17.06 -8.57
C GLY A 188 -1.38 18.32 -9.25
N SER A 189 -1.74 18.19 -10.52
CA SER A 189 -2.26 19.24 -11.38
C SER A 189 -3.40 18.70 -12.23
N GLU A 190 -3.95 19.54 -13.12
CA GLU A 190 -4.95 19.14 -14.11
C GLU A 190 -4.49 18.01 -15.05
N PHE A 191 -3.18 17.76 -15.14
CA PHE A 191 -2.60 16.71 -16.00
C PHE A 191 -2.47 15.35 -15.31
N LYS A 192 -2.25 15.35 -13.99
CA LYS A 192 -2.12 14.15 -13.17
C LYS A 192 -2.45 14.50 -11.73
N ILE A 193 -3.36 13.75 -11.15
CA ILE A 193 -3.77 13.87 -9.76
C ILE A 193 -3.68 12.51 -9.09
N ASP A 194 -3.18 12.48 -7.86
CA ASP A 194 -3.13 11.29 -7.03
C ASP A 194 -3.62 11.66 -5.62
N ALA A 195 -4.49 10.82 -5.04
CA ALA A 195 -4.76 10.90 -3.61
C ALA A 195 -3.49 10.52 -2.83
N SER A 196 -3.16 11.24 -1.76
CA SER A 196 -1.93 11.02 -1.04
C SER A 196 -2.06 11.33 0.45
N TYR A 197 -1.18 10.69 1.22
CA TYR A 197 -0.95 10.96 2.64
C TYR A 197 0.44 11.56 2.80
N LEU A 198 0.55 12.76 3.39
CA LEU A 198 1.82 13.44 3.63
C LEU A 198 2.07 13.60 5.13
N SER A 199 3.16 13.01 5.62
CA SER A 199 3.65 13.20 6.98
C SER A 199 5.01 12.52 7.19
N PRO A 200 5.84 12.98 8.14
CA PRO A 200 7.00 12.23 8.61
C PRO A 200 6.66 10.80 9.07
N ASN A 201 5.45 10.58 9.62
CA ASN A 201 4.99 9.27 10.08
C ASN A 201 4.84 8.27 8.92
N VAL A 202 4.38 8.75 7.76
CA VAL A 202 4.29 7.93 6.54
C VAL A 202 5.68 7.46 6.11
N ASN A 203 6.66 8.37 6.13
CA ASN A 203 8.03 8.02 5.76
C ASN A 203 8.64 7.02 6.75
N LEU A 204 8.32 7.11 8.03
CA LEU A 204 8.80 6.16 9.04
C LEU A 204 8.31 4.74 8.77
N ALA A 205 7.05 4.56 8.35
CA ALA A 205 6.55 3.24 7.95
C ALA A 205 7.35 2.64 6.77
N GLY A 206 7.69 3.47 5.77
CA GLY A 206 8.54 3.08 4.65
C GLY A 206 9.97 2.75 5.07
N SER A 207 10.56 3.54 5.97
CA SER A 207 11.89 3.24 6.53
C SER A 207 11.92 1.94 7.33
N LEU A 208 10.84 1.62 8.07
CA LEU A 208 10.71 0.35 8.78
C LEU A 208 10.63 -0.82 7.80
N GLU A 209 9.90 -0.68 6.70
CA GLU A 209 9.90 -1.68 5.64
C GLU A 209 11.32 -1.85 5.10
N ALA A 210 11.99 -0.78 4.67
CA ALA A 210 13.35 -0.90 4.12
C ALA A 210 14.32 -1.58 5.11
N ALA A 211 14.23 -1.24 6.41
CA ALA A 211 15.04 -1.84 7.46
C ALA A 211 14.80 -3.35 7.63
N THR A 212 13.64 -3.89 7.24
CA THR A 212 13.40 -5.34 7.31
C THR A 212 14.43 -6.14 6.50
N LYS A 213 15.05 -5.54 5.46
CA LYS A 213 16.16 -6.15 4.71
C LYS A 213 17.40 -6.32 5.58
N GLU A 214 17.78 -5.27 6.32
CA GLU A 214 18.97 -5.24 7.18
C GLU A 214 18.83 -6.19 8.38
N TYR A 215 17.65 -6.22 9.00
CA TYR A 215 17.36 -7.10 10.14
C TYR A 215 17.07 -8.55 9.74
N GLY A 216 16.91 -8.85 8.45
CA GLY A 216 16.64 -10.21 7.96
C GLY A 216 15.27 -10.76 8.37
N VAL A 217 14.32 -9.89 8.69
CA VAL A 217 12.95 -10.26 9.12
C VAL A 217 11.93 -9.94 8.03
N CYS A 218 10.74 -10.53 8.13
CA CYS A 218 9.65 -10.23 7.19
C CYS A 218 8.86 -8.98 7.58
N MET A 219 8.75 -8.67 8.87
CA MET A 219 7.89 -7.61 9.39
C MET A 219 8.62 -6.80 10.45
N LEU A 220 8.50 -5.47 10.41
CA LEU A 220 8.93 -4.54 11.46
C LEU A 220 7.82 -3.56 11.79
N PHE A 221 7.59 -3.38 13.09
CA PHE A 221 6.57 -2.48 13.63
C PHE A 221 7.22 -1.45 14.54
N SER A 222 6.77 -0.20 14.45
CA SER A 222 7.18 0.82 15.43
C SER A 222 6.60 0.53 16.81
N GLY A 223 7.25 1.01 17.89
CA GLY A 223 6.71 0.92 19.24
C GLY A 223 5.31 1.54 19.38
N ALA A 224 5.03 2.63 18.66
CA ALA A 224 3.72 3.26 18.65
C ALA A 224 2.59 2.31 18.17
N VAL A 225 2.89 1.42 17.21
CA VAL A 225 1.93 0.41 16.75
C VAL A 225 1.67 -0.61 17.84
N VAL A 226 2.73 -1.10 18.49
CA VAL A 226 2.63 -2.07 19.58
C VAL A 226 1.77 -1.51 20.71
N GLU A 227 2.07 -0.28 21.15
CA GLU A 227 1.31 0.44 22.19
C GLU A 227 -0.16 0.71 21.80
N SER A 228 -0.45 0.83 20.50
CA SER A 228 -1.80 1.07 19.98
C SER A 228 -2.63 -0.20 19.77
N CYS A 229 -2.02 -1.39 19.87
CA CYS A 229 -2.71 -2.68 19.78
C CYS A 229 -3.24 -3.13 21.16
N ASN A 230 -4.11 -4.13 21.17
CA ASN A 230 -4.52 -4.79 22.41
C ASN A 230 -3.40 -5.67 22.98
N GLU A 231 -3.43 -5.90 24.30
CA GLU A 231 -2.42 -6.70 25.03
C GLU A 231 -2.23 -8.10 24.42
N SER A 232 -3.31 -8.73 23.94
CA SER A 232 -3.26 -10.05 23.31
C SER A 232 -2.48 -10.11 21.98
N VAL A 233 -2.18 -8.96 21.36
CA VAL A 233 -1.37 -8.85 20.14
C VAL A 233 0.08 -8.47 20.48
N GLN A 234 0.34 -8.02 21.71
CA GLN A 234 1.67 -7.62 22.18
C GLN A 234 2.49 -8.81 22.72
N GLU A 235 1.83 -9.86 23.19
CA GLU A 235 2.43 -11.14 23.65
C GLU A 235 2.69 -12.12 22.50
#